data_AF-A0A137PC82-F1
#
_entry.id   AF-A0A137PC82-F1
#
_cell.length_a   1.000
_cell.length_b   1.000
_cell.length_c   1.000
_cell.angle_alpha   90.00
_cell.angle_beta   90.00
_cell.angle_gamma   90.00
#
_symmetry.space_group_name_H-M   'P 1'
#
loop_
_entity.id
_entity.type
_entity.pdbx_description
1 polymer ?
#
loop_
_entity_poly.entity_id
_entity_poly.type
_entity_poly.pdbx_seq_one_letter_code
_entity_poly.pdbx_strand_id
1 'polypeptide(L)'
;VESKNWNPVLDWSNSNDDLLNREKLNPSEFHQYLTTSMEEDVVLLDVRNYYESKVGKFENAWCPPIRSFKGLPSYLTTHKDKLKGKTLLTYCTGGIRCEKATAYIRDFIQTDLTNGDGGEGIKTVKMLEGGIHNYLEWCKKEGVEDTKWLGRNYVFDARQSTDLETYSIHTTNSNNTEKEESNTNTLTKQNVNNLTFGTCTLCHAEQYHFIKCQAPQCHLILIRCPTTCSTINPYCCTDCEQFELMCQVDDKLLTKPRSACSCELLRREQLKE
;
A
#
# COMPACT_ATOMS: atom_id res chain seq x y z
N VAL A 1 30.24 -7.72 6.58
CA VAL A 1 30.13 -6.75 5.46
C VAL A 1 29.30 -5.59 6.00
N GLU A 2 29.96 -4.50 6.36
CA GLU A 2 29.31 -3.33 6.95
C GLU A 2 28.29 -2.75 5.98
N SER A 3 27.04 -2.65 6.43
CA SER A 3 25.98 -1.94 5.73
C SER A 3 26.43 -0.49 5.55
N LYS A 4 26.76 -0.10 4.31
CA LYS A 4 26.95 1.31 3.95
C LYS A 4 25.72 2.07 4.46
N ASN A 5 25.95 2.97 5.40
CA ASN A 5 24.93 3.79 6.03
C ASN A 5 24.12 4.50 4.95
N TRP A 6 22.89 4.03 4.71
CA TRP A 6 21.91 4.74 3.91
C TRP A 6 21.62 6.06 4.60
N ASN A 7 22.11 7.15 4.03
CA ASN A 7 21.79 8.49 4.49
C ASN A 7 20.44 8.88 3.88
N PRO A 8 19.36 9.09 4.67
CA PRO A 8 18.07 9.55 4.15
C PRO A 8 18.14 10.96 3.55
N VAL A 9 19.26 11.67 3.76
CA VAL A 9 19.65 12.91 3.09
C VAL A 9 20.69 12.59 2.02
N LEU A 10 20.31 11.77 1.03
CA LEU A 10 20.96 11.90 -0.29
C LEU A 10 20.54 13.28 -0.83
N ASP A 11 21.50 14.05 -1.30
CA ASP A 11 21.25 15.34 -1.92
C ASP A 11 20.48 15.10 -3.23
N TRP A 12 19.15 15.20 -3.15
CA TRP A 12 18.21 14.97 -4.26
C TRP A 12 18.31 16.03 -5.36
N SER A 13 19.17 17.04 -5.22
CA SER A 13 19.36 18.10 -6.21
C SER A 13 20.03 17.64 -7.51
N ASN A 14 20.59 16.42 -7.54
CA ASN A 14 21.30 15.87 -8.69
C ASN A 14 20.55 14.74 -9.42
N SER A 15 19.29 14.45 -9.10
CA SER A 15 18.49 13.58 -9.96
C SER A 15 18.18 14.31 -11.25
N ASN A 16 18.62 13.76 -12.38
CA ASN A 16 18.38 14.32 -13.71
C ASN A 16 16.86 14.26 -14.00
N ASP A 17 16.15 15.37 -13.75
CA ASP A 17 14.68 15.47 -13.77
C ASP A 17 14.07 14.93 -15.09
N ASP A 18 14.80 15.10 -16.20
CA ASP A 18 14.42 14.59 -17.52
C ASP A 18 14.35 13.05 -17.61
N LEU A 19 15.15 12.33 -16.82
CA LEU A 19 15.11 10.86 -16.78
C LEU A 19 13.94 10.36 -15.93
N LEU A 20 13.67 11.00 -14.78
CA LEU A 20 12.51 10.69 -13.94
C LEU A 20 11.19 10.94 -14.68
N ASN A 21 11.11 12.00 -15.49
CA ASN A 21 9.92 12.29 -16.27
C ASN A 21 9.63 11.26 -17.36
N ARG A 22 10.64 10.60 -17.94
CA ARG A 22 10.44 9.52 -18.94
C ARG A 22 9.93 8.21 -18.34
N GLU A 23 9.95 8.10 -17.02
CA GLU A 23 9.58 6.89 -16.28
C GLU A 23 8.18 6.98 -15.66
N LYS A 24 7.55 8.16 -15.74
CA LYS A 24 6.18 8.40 -15.33
C LYS A 24 5.22 7.89 -16.40
N LEU A 25 4.36 6.96 -16.00
CA LEU A 25 3.22 6.50 -16.78
C LEU A 25 1.98 7.21 -16.29
N ASN A 26 1.24 7.85 -17.20
CA ASN A 26 -0.07 8.36 -16.84
C ASN A 26 -1.03 7.19 -16.55
N PRO A 27 -2.20 7.43 -15.91
CA PRO A 27 -3.13 6.37 -15.54
C PRO A 27 -3.53 5.40 -16.68
N SER A 28 -3.74 5.92 -17.88
CA SER A 28 -4.14 5.12 -19.06
C SER A 28 -3.01 4.19 -19.49
N GLU A 29 -1.79 4.72 -19.60
CA GLU A 29 -0.62 3.91 -19.95
C GLU A 29 -0.36 2.86 -18.87
N PHE A 30 -0.43 3.24 -17.59
CA PHE A 30 -0.26 2.31 -16.47
C PHE A 30 -1.31 1.19 -16.52
N HIS A 31 -2.58 1.54 -16.76
CA HIS A 31 -3.66 0.58 -16.95
C HIS A 31 -3.38 -0.39 -18.11
N GLN A 32 -2.87 0.12 -19.23
CA GLN A 32 -2.46 -0.70 -20.37
C GLN A 32 -1.35 -1.68 -19.97
N TYR A 33 -0.33 -1.25 -19.23
CA TYR A 33 0.69 -2.16 -18.70
C TYR A 33 0.09 -3.26 -17.82
N LEU A 34 -0.84 -2.92 -16.92
CA LEU A 34 -1.51 -3.90 -16.05
C LEU A 34 -2.35 -4.92 -16.83
N THR A 35 -2.92 -4.53 -17.98
CA THR A 35 -3.83 -5.37 -18.76
C THR A 35 -3.12 -6.21 -19.81
N THR A 36 -2.09 -5.65 -20.47
CA THR A 36 -1.44 -6.30 -21.61
C THR A 36 -0.09 -6.92 -21.27
N SER A 37 0.55 -6.49 -20.17
CA SER A 37 1.97 -6.78 -19.90
C SER A 37 2.20 -7.55 -18.60
N MET A 38 1.17 -8.13 -17.99
CA MET A 38 1.33 -9.11 -16.89
C MET A 38 1.90 -10.45 -17.40
N GLU A 39 2.88 -10.39 -18.32
CA GLU A 39 3.75 -11.52 -18.65
C GLU A 39 4.72 -11.78 -17.47
N GLU A 40 5.43 -12.92 -17.49
CA GLU A 40 6.36 -13.32 -16.43
C GLU A 40 7.44 -12.27 -16.10
N ASP A 41 7.62 -11.24 -16.94
CA ASP A 41 8.68 -10.24 -16.87
C ASP A 41 8.32 -8.91 -16.21
N VAL A 42 7.10 -8.73 -15.70
CA VAL A 42 6.70 -7.50 -14.99
C VAL A 42 6.53 -7.74 -13.49
N VAL A 43 7.16 -6.87 -12.70
CA VAL A 43 7.00 -6.80 -11.24
C VAL A 43 6.24 -5.53 -10.88
N LEU A 44 4.99 -5.69 -10.45
CA LEU A 44 4.18 -4.59 -9.91
C LEU A 44 4.50 -4.40 -8.43
N LEU A 45 5.25 -3.36 -8.09
CA LEU A 45 5.79 -3.11 -6.75
C LEU A 45 4.99 -2.03 -6.00
N ASP A 46 4.34 -2.44 -4.91
CA ASP A 46 3.73 -1.50 -3.95
C ASP A 46 4.82 -0.90 -3.05
N VAL A 47 5.11 0.39 -3.17
CA VAL A 47 6.15 1.03 -2.33
C VAL A 47 5.57 1.67 -1.06
N ARG A 48 4.33 1.32 -0.72
CA ARG A 48 3.68 1.79 0.51
C ARG A 48 4.06 0.94 1.72
N ASN A 49 3.60 1.36 2.89
CA ASN A 49 3.73 0.55 4.09
C ASN A 49 2.75 -0.62 4.01
N TYR A 50 3.11 -1.75 4.63
CA TYR A 50 2.34 -2.99 4.54
C TYR A 50 0.85 -2.83 4.91
N TYR A 51 0.56 -1.94 5.86
CA TYR A 51 -0.80 -1.71 6.33
C TYR A 51 -1.67 -1.04 5.26
N GLU A 52 -1.09 -0.25 4.37
CA GLU A 52 -1.78 0.38 3.24
C GLU A 52 -2.12 -0.67 2.17
N SER A 53 -1.18 -1.60 1.90
CA SER A 53 -1.39 -2.73 0.99
C SER A 53 -2.45 -3.72 1.49
N LYS A 54 -2.61 -3.85 2.81
CA LYS A 54 -3.67 -4.67 3.41
C LYS A 54 -5.06 -4.05 3.24
N VAL A 55 -5.15 -2.73 3.11
CA VAL A 55 -6.41 -2.00 2.90
C VAL A 55 -6.88 -2.05 1.45
N GLY A 56 -5.94 -2.02 0.52
CA GLY A 56 -6.19 -2.20 -0.89
C GLY A 56 -4.89 -2.19 -1.67
N LYS A 57 -4.86 -2.85 -2.82
CA LYS A 57 -3.67 -2.98 -3.68
C LYS A 57 -4.10 -3.32 -5.10
N PHE A 58 -3.20 -3.16 -6.06
CA PHE A 58 -3.44 -3.72 -7.38
C PHE A 58 -3.37 -5.26 -7.36
N GLU A 59 -4.12 -5.89 -8.26
CA GLU A 59 -4.01 -7.33 -8.54
C GLU A 59 -2.55 -7.71 -8.81
N ASN A 60 -2.12 -8.86 -8.27
CA ASN A 60 -0.77 -9.41 -8.42
C ASN A 60 0.39 -8.50 -7.92
N ALA A 61 0.10 -7.41 -7.22
CA ALA A 61 1.14 -6.55 -6.68
C ALA A 61 2.04 -7.28 -5.66
N TRP A 62 3.35 -7.14 -5.83
CA TRP A 62 4.35 -7.46 -4.83
C TRP A 62 4.34 -6.39 -3.76
N CYS A 63 3.93 -6.78 -2.55
CA CYS A 63 3.79 -5.87 -1.40
C CYS A 63 4.86 -6.19 -0.34
N PRO A 64 6.00 -5.48 -0.35
CA PRO A 64 6.98 -5.52 0.72
C PRO A 64 6.32 -5.34 2.10
N PRO A 65 6.61 -6.21 3.09
CA PRO A 65 6.01 -6.13 4.42
C PRO A 65 6.68 -5.06 5.31
N ILE A 66 6.98 -3.90 4.75
CA ILE A 66 7.69 -2.80 5.40
C ILE A 66 6.76 -1.96 6.28
N ARG A 67 7.21 -1.63 7.50
CA ARG A 67 6.44 -0.77 8.43
C ARG A 67 6.56 0.72 8.10
N SER A 68 7.69 1.11 7.52
CA SER A 68 7.93 2.47 7.04
C SER A 68 8.70 2.43 5.73
N PHE A 69 8.56 3.47 4.91
CA PHE A 69 9.28 3.61 3.64
C PHE A 69 10.82 3.49 3.80
N LYS A 70 11.38 3.88 4.95
CA LYS A 70 12.81 3.72 5.26
C LYS A 70 13.29 2.26 5.23
N GLY A 71 12.38 1.29 5.38
CA GLY A 71 12.70 -0.13 5.30
C GLY A 71 12.75 -0.67 3.87
N LEU A 72 12.23 0.06 2.88
CA LEU A 72 12.19 -0.38 1.49
C LEU A 72 13.60 -0.70 0.92
N PRO A 73 14.63 0.15 1.12
CA PRO A 73 15.98 -0.15 0.65
C PRO A 73 16.51 -1.53 1.07
N SER A 74 16.52 -1.79 2.39
CA SER A 74 17.01 -3.06 2.94
C SER A 74 16.21 -4.26 2.44
N TYR A 75 14.89 -4.10 2.29
CA TYR A 75 14.04 -5.16 1.75
C TYR A 75 14.39 -5.48 0.30
N LEU A 76 14.52 -4.45 -0.56
CA LEU A 76 14.86 -4.63 -1.97
C LEU A 76 16.26 -5.20 -2.15
N THR A 77 17.26 -4.77 -1.36
CA THR A 77 18.60 -5.36 -1.41
C THR A 77 18.59 -6.86 -1.12
N THR A 78 17.80 -7.28 -0.12
CA THR A 78 17.70 -8.70 0.27
C THR A 78 16.98 -9.54 -0.78
N HIS A 79 16.10 -8.93 -1.58
CA HIS A 79 15.28 -9.62 -2.58
C HIS A 79 15.65 -9.24 -4.02
N LYS A 80 16.82 -8.63 -4.25
CA LYS A 80 17.20 -8.05 -5.55
C LYS A 80 17.22 -9.07 -6.69
N ASP A 81 17.48 -10.34 -6.37
CA ASP A 81 17.47 -11.41 -7.36
C ASP A 81 16.10 -11.61 -8.02
N LYS A 82 15.01 -11.30 -7.32
CA LYS A 82 13.64 -11.34 -7.87
C LYS A 82 13.37 -10.24 -8.91
N LEU A 83 14.28 -9.27 -9.03
CA LEU A 83 14.16 -8.11 -9.92
C LEU A 83 14.99 -8.25 -11.20
N LYS A 84 15.89 -9.24 -11.26
CA LYS A 84 16.78 -9.48 -12.41
C LYS A 84 15.98 -9.74 -13.69
N GLY A 85 16.33 -9.04 -14.76
CA GLY A 85 15.67 -9.13 -16.07
C GLY A 85 14.24 -8.54 -16.12
N LYS A 86 13.69 -8.08 -14.99
CA LYS A 86 12.29 -7.65 -14.90
C LYS A 86 12.09 -6.17 -15.23
N THR A 87 10.89 -5.85 -15.69
CA THR A 87 10.35 -4.49 -15.74
C THR A 87 9.60 -4.21 -14.44
N LEU A 88 9.96 -3.14 -13.73
CA LEU A 88 9.29 -2.78 -12.48
C LEU A 88 8.28 -1.68 -12.73
N LEU A 89 7.05 -1.87 -12.23
CA LEU A 89 6.02 -0.85 -12.18
C LEU A 89 5.80 -0.49 -10.71
N THR A 90 6.13 0.74 -10.32
CA THR A 90 5.99 1.17 -8.93
C THR A 90 4.75 2.04 -8.74
N TYR A 91 4.08 1.89 -7.61
CA TYR A 91 2.94 2.73 -7.25
C TYR A 91 2.88 3.01 -5.74
N CYS A 92 2.29 4.15 -5.40
CA CYS A 92 1.94 4.54 -4.04
C CYS A 92 0.70 5.44 -4.06
N THR A 93 0.25 5.95 -2.92
CA THR A 93 -0.99 6.74 -2.84
C THR A 93 -1.02 7.94 -3.77
N GLY A 94 0.08 8.72 -3.82
CA GLY A 94 0.15 10.01 -4.54
C GLY A 94 1.46 10.27 -5.27
N GLY A 95 2.19 9.22 -5.67
CA GLY A 95 3.43 9.32 -6.48
C GLY A 95 4.73 9.63 -5.74
N ILE A 96 4.73 10.43 -4.66
CA ILE A 96 5.98 10.93 -4.02
C ILE A 96 6.96 9.84 -3.57
N ARG A 97 6.45 8.69 -3.08
CA ARG A 97 7.31 7.56 -2.67
C ARG A 97 7.87 6.80 -3.88
N CYS A 98 7.16 6.81 -5.01
CA CYS A 98 7.59 6.16 -6.24
C CYS A 98 8.77 6.88 -6.87
N GLU A 99 8.80 8.21 -6.84
CA GLU A 99 9.94 9.00 -7.33
C GLU A 99 11.22 8.60 -6.57
N LYS A 100 11.13 8.55 -5.23
CA LYS A 100 12.25 8.14 -4.37
C LYS A 100 12.64 6.67 -4.54
N ALA A 101 11.65 5.78 -4.66
CA ALA A 101 11.91 4.35 -4.83
C ALA A 101 12.56 4.07 -6.18
N THR A 102 12.09 4.71 -7.24
CA THR A 102 12.63 4.55 -8.61
C THR A 102 14.08 5.01 -8.67
N ALA A 103 14.39 6.20 -8.12
CA ALA A 103 15.77 6.66 -8.02
C ALA A 103 16.66 5.67 -7.25
N TYR A 104 16.21 5.18 -6.08
CA TYR A 104 16.97 4.20 -5.30
C TYR A 104 17.22 2.89 -6.08
N ILE A 105 16.20 2.37 -6.76
CA ILE A 105 16.31 1.13 -7.53
C ILE A 105 17.32 1.30 -8.67
N ARG A 106 17.29 2.43 -9.37
CA ARG A 106 18.21 2.71 -10.47
C ARG A 106 19.65 2.93 -10.01
N ASP A 107 19.85 3.66 -8.93
CA ASP A 107 21.20 4.05 -8.53
C ASP A 107 21.91 2.93 -7.78
N PHE A 108 21.17 2.19 -6.95
CA PHE A 108 21.75 1.21 -6.04
C PHE A 108 21.45 -0.22 -6.45
N ILE A 109 20.18 -0.58 -6.67
CA ILE A 109 19.83 -1.98 -6.97
C ILE A 109 20.33 -2.39 -8.35
N GLN A 110 20.17 -1.54 -9.37
CA GLN A 110 20.70 -1.80 -10.71
C GLN A 110 22.20 -2.02 -10.66
N THR A 111 22.94 -1.10 -10.04
CA THR A 111 24.39 -1.14 -9.88
C THR A 111 24.83 -2.40 -9.15
N ASP A 112 24.16 -2.76 -8.06
CA ASP A 112 24.43 -3.96 -7.26
C ASP A 112 24.11 -5.27 -8.00
N LEU A 113 23.26 -5.24 -9.02
CA LEU A 113 22.92 -6.40 -9.86
C LEU A 113 23.89 -6.54 -11.03
N THR A 114 24.41 -5.44 -11.58
CA THR A 114 25.31 -5.45 -12.74
C THR A 114 26.80 -5.55 -12.38
N ASN A 115 27.19 -5.24 -11.14
CA ASN A 115 28.59 -5.20 -10.72
C ASN A 115 29.18 -6.56 -10.28
N GLY A 116 28.48 -7.68 -10.53
CA GLY A 116 28.93 -9.03 -10.23
C GLY A 116 28.43 -10.05 -11.26
N ASP A 117 29.35 -10.90 -11.73
CA ASP A 117 29.11 -12.18 -12.40
C ASP A 117 28.39 -12.16 -13.76
N GLY A 118 28.36 -11.02 -14.47
CA GLY A 118 27.68 -10.92 -15.77
C GLY A 118 26.16 -11.02 -15.66
N GLY A 119 25.61 -10.71 -14.48
CA GLY A 119 24.17 -10.81 -14.18
C GLY A 119 23.30 -9.84 -14.97
N GLU A 120 22.10 -10.29 -15.31
CA GLU A 120 21.05 -9.45 -15.89
C GLU A 120 20.56 -8.44 -14.85
N GLY A 121 20.73 -7.15 -15.13
CA GLY A 121 20.19 -6.07 -14.31
C GLY A 121 18.66 -5.95 -14.42
N ILE A 122 18.08 -4.88 -13.87
CA ILE A 122 16.68 -4.54 -14.08
C ILE A 122 16.52 -4.01 -15.51
N LYS A 123 15.49 -4.47 -16.23
CA LYS A 123 15.24 -4.06 -17.61
C LYS A 123 14.84 -2.59 -17.68
N THR A 124 13.87 -2.19 -16.86
CA THR A 124 13.43 -0.80 -16.70
C THR A 124 12.59 -0.64 -15.43
N VAL A 125 12.50 0.58 -14.91
CA VAL A 125 11.63 0.94 -13.79
C VAL A 125 10.73 2.06 -14.26
N LYS A 126 9.43 1.92 -14.06
CA LYS A 126 8.40 2.91 -14.34
C LYS A 126 7.54 3.14 -13.11
N MET A 127 6.86 4.27 -13.06
CA MET A 127 6.00 4.64 -11.94
C MET A 127 4.67 5.19 -12.39
N LEU A 128 3.63 4.95 -11.58
CA LEU A 128 2.33 5.56 -11.77
C LEU A 128 2.38 7.05 -11.40
N GLU A 129 2.16 7.91 -12.40
CA GLU A 129 2.08 9.35 -12.22
C GLU A 129 0.86 9.74 -11.37
N GLY A 130 1.07 10.55 -10.33
CA GLY A 130 0.01 10.95 -9.40
C GLY A 130 -0.49 9.82 -8.49
N GLY A 131 0.07 8.61 -8.60
CA GLY A 131 -0.25 7.47 -7.74
C GLY A 131 -1.68 6.94 -7.89
N ILE A 132 -2.07 6.11 -6.92
CA ILE A 132 -3.38 5.43 -6.86
C ILE A 132 -4.53 6.43 -6.95
N HIS A 133 -4.40 7.59 -6.31
CA HIS A 133 -5.45 8.62 -6.32
C HIS A 133 -5.76 9.08 -7.77
N ASN A 134 -4.74 9.52 -8.51
CA ASN A 134 -4.90 9.93 -9.91
C ASN A 134 -5.44 8.80 -10.80
N TYR A 135 -4.98 7.57 -10.57
CA TYR A 135 -5.45 6.41 -11.31
C TYR A 135 -6.94 6.11 -11.11
N LEU A 136 -7.41 6.17 -9.87
CA LEU A 136 -8.81 5.87 -9.55
C LEU A 136 -9.75 7.01 -9.97
N GLU A 137 -9.28 8.27 -9.89
CA GLU A 137 -9.99 9.41 -10.50
C GLU A 137 -10.13 9.26 -12.01
N TRP A 138 -9.05 8.88 -12.70
CA TRP A 138 -9.06 8.60 -14.13
C TRP A 138 -10.03 7.46 -14.48
N CYS A 139 -9.99 6.34 -13.76
CA CYS A 139 -10.92 5.22 -13.97
C CYS A 139 -12.38 5.67 -13.88
N LYS A 140 -12.70 6.48 -12.87
CA LYS A 140 -14.05 7.03 -12.68
C LYS A 140 -14.46 7.93 -13.85
N LYS A 141 -13.55 8.83 -14.27
CA LYS A 141 -13.81 9.78 -15.35
C LYS A 141 -14.03 9.08 -16.69
N GLU A 142 -13.21 8.09 -17.01
CA GLU A 142 -13.25 7.37 -18.29
C GLU A 142 -14.20 6.16 -18.28
N GLY A 143 -14.85 5.85 -17.15
CA GLY A 143 -15.79 4.74 -17.03
C GLY A 143 -15.12 3.36 -17.10
N VAL A 144 -13.90 3.23 -16.60
CA VAL A 144 -13.16 1.96 -16.57
C VAL A 144 -13.77 1.04 -15.52
N GLU A 145 -14.40 -0.05 -15.96
CA GLU A 145 -15.04 -1.03 -15.08
C GLU A 145 -14.02 -1.94 -14.38
N ASP A 146 -13.09 -2.52 -15.14
CA ASP A 146 -12.07 -3.44 -14.64
C ASP A 146 -10.82 -2.66 -14.17
N THR A 147 -10.92 -1.98 -13.03
CA THR A 147 -9.85 -1.08 -12.56
C THR A 147 -8.55 -1.76 -12.14
N LYS A 148 -8.47 -3.10 -12.06
CA LYS A 148 -7.33 -3.84 -11.47
C LYS A 148 -7.01 -3.51 -10.00
N TRP A 149 -7.70 -2.56 -9.40
CA TRP A 149 -7.50 -2.14 -8.02
C TRP A 149 -8.43 -2.93 -7.11
N LEU A 150 -7.85 -3.65 -6.17
CA LEU A 150 -8.59 -4.38 -5.15
C LEU A 150 -8.67 -3.54 -3.89
N GLY A 151 -9.89 -3.24 -3.48
CA GLY A 151 -10.17 -2.64 -2.20
C GLY A 151 -10.16 -1.13 -2.16
N ARG A 152 -9.67 -0.56 -1.05
CA ARG A 152 -9.79 0.88 -0.80
C ARG A 152 -8.43 1.57 -0.83
N ASN A 153 -8.40 2.83 -1.25
CA ASN A 153 -7.18 3.62 -1.18
C ASN A 153 -7.04 4.20 0.24
N TYR A 154 -5.95 3.83 0.92
CA TYR A 154 -5.59 4.43 2.19
C TYR A 154 -4.98 5.82 1.93
N VAL A 155 -5.68 6.88 2.35
CA VAL A 155 -5.18 8.27 2.26
C VAL A 155 -4.79 8.79 3.65
N PHE A 156 -3.71 9.55 3.70
CA PHE A 156 -3.21 10.19 4.91
C PHE A 156 -3.70 11.64 4.91
N ASP A 157 -4.75 11.95 5.67
CA ASP A 157 -5.17 13.33 5.89
C ASP A 157 -4.32 13.96 7.01
N ALA A 158 -3.91 15.22 6.81
CA ALA A 158 -3.21 16.07 7.76
C ALA A 158 -3.94 16.22 9.12
N ARG A 159 -5.22 15.86 9.21
CA ARG A 159 -6.03 15.82 10.45
C ARG A 159 -5.91 14.51 11.25
N GLN A 160 -5.01 13.59 10.85
CA GLN A 160 -4.95 12.21 11.37
C GLN A 160 -6.21 11.37 11.06
N SER A 161 -7.17 11.89 10.28
CA SER A 161 -8.33 11.11 9.82
C SER A 161 -7.87 10.11 8.76
N THR A 162 -8.20 8.84 8.97
CA THR A 162 -8.04 7.80 7.94
C THR A 162 -9.29 7.76 7.10
N ASP A 163 -9.48 8.77 6.27
CA ASP A 163 -10.58 8.71 5.33
C ASP A 163 -10.29 7.63 4.29
N LEU A 164 -11.34 6.92 3.91
CA LEU A 164 -11.28 5.91 2.87
C LEU A 164 -12.02 6.43 1.67
N GLU A 165 -11.28 6.79 0.63
CA GLU A 165 -11.90 6.96 -0.67
C GLU A 165 -12.41 5.59 -1.13
N THR A 166 -13.73 5.46 -1.13
CA THR A 166 -14.42 4.28 -1.60
C THR A 166 -14.60 4.44 -3.10
N TYR A 167 -13.86 3.64 -3.86
CA TYR A 167 -14.09 3.51 -5.29
C TYR A 167 -14.96 2.27 -5.49
N SER A 168 -16.21 2.51 -5.89
CA SER A 168 -17.14 1.42 -6.21
C SER A 168 -16.75 0.84 -7.56
N ILE A 169 -16.30 -0.42 -7.56
CA ILE A 169 -16.13 -1.20 -8.79
C ILE A 169 -17.53 -1.57 -9.26
N HIS A 170 -17.98 -0.98 -10.36
CA HIS A 170 -19.18 -1.45 -11.05
C HIS A 170 -18.79 -2.65 -11.90
N THR A 171 -18.96 -3.87 -11.39
CA THR A 171 -19.07 -5.05 -12.26
C THR A 171 -20.48 -5.08 -12.82
N THR A 172 -20.66 -4.72 -14.08
CA THR A 172 -21.97 -4.82 -14.73
C THR A 172 -22.26 -6.29 -15.07
N ASN A 173 -23.06 -6.96 -14.24
CA ASN A 173 -23.85 -8.07 -14.77
C ASN A 173 -24.94 -7.45 -15.62
N SER A 174 -24.83 -7.60 -16.93
CA SER A 174 -25.90 -7.28 -17.87
C SER A 174 -27.17 -8.01 -17.43
N ASN A 175 -28.18 -7.25 -17.00
CA ASN A 175 -29.56 -7.33 -17.47
C ASN A 175 -30.45 -6.28 -16.77
N ASN A 176 -31.06 -5.44 -17.61
CA ASN A 176 -32.29 -4.64 -17.44
C ASN A 176 -32.26 -3.25 -16.77
N THR A 177 -32.37 -2.24 -17.65
CA THR A 177 -33.22 -1.04 -17.63
C THR A 177 -34.00 -0.67 -16.35
N GLU A 178 -33.77 0.53 -15.79
CA GLU A 178 -34.69 1.70 -15.87
C GLU A 178 -34.25 2.87 -14.94
N LYS A 179 -34.25 4.09 -15.54
CA LYS A 179 -34.48 5.47 -15.06
C LYS A 179 -34.00 6.02 -13.70
N GLU A 180 -33.59 7.28 -13.80
CA GLU A 180 -32.98 8.21 -12.84
C GLU A 180 -33.82 8.62 -11.61
N GLU A 181 -33.03 9.09 -10.62
CA GLU A 181 -33.24 10.24 -9.71
C GLU A 181 -33.60 10.02 -8.23
N SER A 182 -32.88 10.82 -7.42
CA SER A 182 -33.06 11.22 -6.01
C SER A 182 -32.06 10.66 -4.98
N ASN A 183 -31.26 11.61 -4.49
CA ASN A 183 -30.26 11.55 -3.43
C ASN A 183 -30.75 10.82 -2.16
N THR A 184 -30.21 9.63 -1.93
CA THR A 184 -29.70 9.12 -0.64
C THR A 184 -29.07 7.77 -0.98
N ASN A 185 -27.73 7.68 -0.99
CA ASN A 185 -27.03 6.43 -1.36
C ASN A 185 -27.19 5.36 -0.27
N THR A 186 -28.38 4.76 -0.22
CA THR A 186 -28.64 3.50 0.45
C THR A 186 -28.10 2.41 -0.46
N LEU A 187 -26.90 1.93 -0.15
CA LEU A 187 -26.28 0.83 -0.89
C LEU A 187 -27.24 -0.37 -0.95
N THR A 188 -27.63 -0.77 -2.15
CA THR A 188 -28.33 -2.04 -2.34
C THR A 188 -27.34 -3.19 -2.10
N LYS A 189 -27.76 -4.11 -1.23
CA LYS A 189 -27.00 -5.22 -0.61
C LYS A 189 -26.28 -6.19 -1.57
N GLN A 190 -26.33 -6.03 -2.89
CA GLN A 190 -25.96 -7.09 -3.84
C GLN A 190 -24.61 -6.91 -4.54
N ASN A 191 -24.01 -5.71 -4.57
CA ASN A 191 -22.70 -5.47 -5.21
C ASN A 191 -21.51 -5.32 -4.23
N VAL A 192 -21.70 -5.65 -2.95
CA VAL A 192 -20.65 -5.60 -1.92
C VAL A 192 -19.95 -6.95 -1.74
N ASN A 193 -20.44 -8.00 -2.41
CA ASN A 193 -20.10 -9.40 -2.10
C ASN A 193 -18.67 -9.81 -2.45
N ASN A 194 -17.89 -8.99 -3.18
CA ASN A 194 -16.51 -9.31 -3.56
C ASN A 194 -15.43 -8.37 -2.98
N LEU A 195 -15.78 -7.52 -2.00
CA LEU A 195 -14.85 -6.53 -1.42
C LEU A 195 -14.29 -6.95 -0.04
N THR A 196 -14.30 -8.24 0.29
CA THR A 196 -13.81 -8.72 1.59
C THR A 196 -12.28 -8.71 1.64
N PHE A 197 -11.70 -7.94 2.57
CA PHE A 197 -10.24 -7.81 2.76
C PHE A 197 -9.68 -8.81 3.77
N GLY A 198 -10.55 -9.50 4.49
CA GLY A 198 -10.23 -10.51 5.47
C GLY A 198 -11.34 -10.66 6.50
N THR A 199 -11.01 -11.31 7.60
CA THR A 199 -11.97 -11.61 8.67
C THR A 199 -11.86 -10.62 9.80
N CYS A 200 -13.02 -10.23 10.35
CA CYS A 200 -13.07 -9.42 11.57
C CYS A 200 -12.27 -10.08 12.68
N THR A 201 -11.37 -9.34 13.31
CA THR A 201 -10.54 -9.85 14.40
C THR A 201 -11.29 -10.04 15.73
N LEU A 202 -12.62 -9.78 15.79
CA LEU A 202 -13.48 -10.15 16.93
C LEU A 202 -14.45 -11.27 16.58
N CYS A 203 -15.30 -11.07 15.56
CA CYS A 203 -16.38 -12.00 15.26
C CYS A 203 -16.08 -12.96 14.10
N HIS A 204 -14.91 -12.84 13.48
CA HIS A 204 -14.45 -13.64 12.34
C HIS A 204 -15.29 -13.57 11.06
N ALA A 205 -16.35 -12.76 11.03
CA ALA A 205 -17.10 -12.49 9.80
C ALA A 205 -16.20 -11.83 8.75
N GLU A 206 -16.42 -12.12 7.48
CA GLU A 206 -15.72 -11.43 6.40
C GLU A 206 -16.09 -9.95 6.39
N GLN A 207 -15.08 -9.07 6.28
CA GLN A 207 -15.27 -7.63 6.36
C GLN A 207 -14.33 -6.88 5.42
N TYR A 208 -14.74 -5.65 5.12
CA TYR A 208 -13.99 -4.70 4.32
C TYR A 208 -13.63 -3.42 5.11
N HIS A 209 -14.17 -3.29 6.32
CA HIS A 209 -13.89 -2.15 7.18
C HIS A 209 -12.68 -2.45 8.06
N PHE A 210 -11.83 -1.44 8.21
CA PHE A 210 -10.70 -1.51 9.11
C PHE A 210 -10.64 -0.29 10.01
N ILE A 211 -10.00 -0.47 11.14
CA ILE A 211 -9.64 0.58 12.09
C ILE A 211 -8.14 0.48 12.39
N LYS A 212 -7.57 1.56 12.93
CA LYS A 212 -6.25 1.50 13.55
C LYS A 212 -6.38 1.01 14.99
N CYS A 213 -5.36 0.31 15.47
CA CYS A 213 -5.19 0.14 16.91
C CYS A 213 -5.11 1.54 17.56
N GLN A 214 -5.95 1.81 18.56
CA GLN A 214 -6.00 3.11 19.23
C GLN A 214 -4.78 3.40 20.11
N ALA A 215 -4.08 2.36 20.56
CA ALA A 215 -2.93 2.53 21.44
C ALA A 215 -1.85 3.41 20.78
N PRO A 216 -1.33 4.43 21.49
CA PRO A 216 -0.30 5.29 20.96
C PRO A 216 0.93 4.49 20.48
N GLN A 217 1.52 4.94 19.38
CA GLN A 217 2.69 4.32 18.73
C GLN A 217 2.47 2.89 18.19
N CYS A 218 1.22 2.38 18.20
CA CYS A 218 0.84 1.18 17.45
C CYS A 218 0.37 1.56 16.03
N HIS A 219 0.75 0.75 15.03
CA HIS A 219 0.36 0.97 13.63
C HIS A 219 -0.24 -0.29 13.00
N LEU A 220 -0.76 -1.20 13.84
CA LEU A 220 -1.51 -2.33 13.34
C LEU A 220 -2.89 -1.86 12.87
N ILE A 221 -3.30 -2.37 11.71
CA ILE A 221 -4.65 -2.22 11.18
C ILE A 221 -5.45 -3.45 11.58
N LEU A 222 -6.68 -3.22 12.05
CA LEU A 222 -7.61 -4.25 12.49
C LEU A 222 -8.80 -4.28 11.54
N ILE A 223 -9.10 -5.45 10.99
CA ILE A 223 -10.34 -5.66 10.25
C ILE A 223 -11.46 -5.80 11.27
N ARG A 224 -12.49 -4.94 11.20
CA ARG A 224 -13.60 -4.92 12.16
C ARG A 224 -14.93 -4.73 11.43
N CYS A 225 -16.01 -5.27 11.98
CA CYS A 225 -17.35 -4.91 11.52
C CYS A 225 -17.59 -3.41 11.76
N PRO A 226 -18.11 -2.67 10.77
CA PRO A 226 -18.27 -1.22 10.85
C PRO A 226 -19.24 -0.77 11.95
N THR A 227 -20.25 -1.58 12.28
CA THR A 227 -21.34 -1.21 13.18
C THR A 227 -21.27 -1.86 14.57
N THR A 228 -20.66 -3.04 14.68
CA THR A 228 -20.66 -3.82 15.93
C THR A 228 -19.28 -3.91 16.57
N CYS A 229 -18.27 -4.35 15.82
CA CYS A 229 -16.97 -4.70 16.41
C CYS A 229 -16.00 -3.51 16.47
N SER A 230 -16.21 -2.48 15.65
CA SER A 230 -15.41 -1.26 15.63
C SER A 230 -15.49 -0.46 16.93
N THR A 231 -16.58 -0.61 17.70
CA THR A 231 -16.85 0.17 18.93
C THR A 231 -16.58 -0.60 20.23
N ILE A 232 -16.39 -1.92 20.17
CA ILE A 232 -16.26 -2.78 21.37
C ILE A 232 -14.83 -2.80 21.92
N ASN A 233 -13.83 -2.90 21.04
CA ASN A 233 -12.43 -2.94 21.44
C ASN A 233 -11.55 -2.38 20.31
N PRO A 234 -10.98 -1.18 20.47
CA PRO A 234 -10.17 -0.55 19.44
C PRO A 234 -8.69 -0.99 19.49
N TYR A 235 -8.33 -1.95 20.36
CA TYR A 235 -6.97 -2.45 20.51
C TYR A 235 -6.73 -3.75 19.76
N CYS A 236 -5.48 -3.93 19.31
CA CYS A 236 -5.04 -5.19 18.72
C CYS A 236 -4.85 -6.30 19.78
N CYS A 237 -4.45 -5.93 20.99
CA CYS A 237 -4.18 -6.83 22.11
C CYS A 237 -4.16 -6.07 23.45
N THR A 238 -4.10 -6.82 24.55
CA THR A 238 -4.01 -6.28 25.91
C THR A 238 -2.77 -5.40 26.12
N ASP A 239 -1.63 -5.70 25.51
CA ASP A 239 -0.42 -4.84 25.61
C ASP A 239 -0.67 -3.42 25.08
N CYS A 240 -1.58 -3.29 24.10
CA CYS A 240 -1.93 -2.01 23.53
C CYS A 240 -2.89 -1.24 24.44
N GLU A 241 -3.91 -1.90 24.96
CA GLU A 241 -4.83 -1.34 25.95
C GLU A 241 -4.09 -0.84 27.20
N GLN A 242 -3.23 -1.69 27.78
CA GLN A 242 -2.46 -1.34 28.98
C GLN A 242 -1.52 -0.16 28.74
N PHE A 243 -0.90 -0.07 27.57
CA PHE A 243 -0.03 1.05 27.26
C PHE A 243 -0.79 2.38 27.14
N GLU A 244 -2.01 2.39 26.58
CA GLU A 244 -2.81 3.61 26.56
C GLU A 244 -3.16 4.06 27.99
N LEU A 245 -3.56 3.14 28.86
CA LEU A 245 -3.81 3.43 30.28
C LEU A 245 -2.55 4.01 30.97
N MET A 246 -1.37 3.47 30.67
CA MET A 246 -0.11 4.01 31.18
C MET A 246 0.15 5.44 30.68
N CYS A 247 -0.10 5.72 29.40
CA CYS A 247 0.06 7.07 28.84
C CYS A 247 -0.92 8.10 29.41
N GLN A 248 -2.09 7.68 29.89
CA GLN A 248 -3.03 8.57 30.58
C GLN A 248 -2.51 9.00 31.97
N VAL A 249 -1.63 8.19 32.58
CA VAL A 249 -1.00 8.47 33.87
C VAL A 249 0.35 9.20 33.71
N ASP A 250 1.14 8.83 32.69
CA ASP A 250 2.43 9.44 32.38
C ASP A 250 2.53 9.75 30.88
N ASP A 251 2.21 11.00 30.53
CA ASP A 251 2.22 11.50 29.16
C ASP A 251 3.63 11.50 28.54
N LYS A 252 4.70 11.50 29.35
CA LYS A 252 6.08 11.41 28.88
C LYS A 252 6.34 10.12 28.11
N LEU A 253 5.56 9.07 28.35
CA LEU A 253 5.63 7.82 27.59
C LEU A 253 5.31 8.01 26.11
N LEU A 254 4.53 9.04 25.74
CA LEU A 254 4.22 9.35 24.34
C LEU A 254 5.45 9.80 23.55
N THR A 255 6.46 10.35 24.23
CA THR A 255 7.70 10.84 23.60
C THR A 255 8.79 9.77 23.46
N LYS A 256 8.63 8.63 24.14
CA LYS A 256 9.61 7.53 24.14
C LYS A 256 9.11 6.38 23.28
N PRO A 257 9.98 5.73 22.48
CA PRO A 257 9.60 4.52 21.75
C PRO A 257 9.14 3.41 22.71
N ARG A 258 7.95 2.85 22.49
CA ARG A 258 7.47 1.65 23.19
C ARG A 258 7.99 0.35 22.57
N SER A 259 7.99 -0.72 23.35
CA SER A 259 8.16 -2.09 22.82
C SER A 259 7.02 -2.47 21.88
N ALA A 260 7.33 -3.35 20.92
CA ALA A 260 6.32 -3.94 20.04
C ALA A 260 5.33 -4.76 20.87
N CYS A 261 4.04 -4.62 20.58
CA CYS A 261 3.00 -5.46 21.17
C CYS A 261 3.07 -6.90 20.64
N SER A 262 2.48 -7.84 21.36
CA SER A 262 2.36 -9.26 20.99
C SER A 262 1.86 -9.46 19.56
N CYS A 263 0.83 -8.74 19.12
CA CYS A 263 0.34 -8.83 17.73
C CYS A 263 1.38 -8.37 16.69
N GLU A 264 2.19 -7.36 17.00
CA GLU A 264 3.24 -6.89 16.09
C GLU A 264 4.43 -7.86 16.08
N LEU A 265 4.72 -8.52 17.20
CA LEU A 265 5.72 -9.58 17.27
C LEU A 265 5.29 -10.80 16.44
N LEU A 266 4.06 -11.28 16.63
CA LEU A 266 3.49 -12.37 15.83
C LEU A 266 3.49 -12.04 14.34
N ARG A 267 3.09 -10.81 13.97
CA ARG A 267 3.15 -10.34 12.59
C ARG A 267 4.58 -10.42 12.04
N ARG A 268 5.58 -9.96 12.80
CA ARG A 268 6.99 -10.00 12.39
C ARG A 268 7.49 -11.43 12.19
N GLU A 269 7.04 -12.37 13.01
CA GLU A 269 7.38 -13.79 12.87
C GLU A 269 6.78 -14.37 11.58
N GLN A 270 5.50 -14.12 11.30
CA GLN A 270 4.82 -14.53 10.07
C GLN A 270 5.42 -13.94 8.78
N LEU A 271 6.24 -12.89 8.89
CA LEU A 271 6.87 -12.20 7.77
C LEU A 271 8.37 -12.52 7.62
N LYS A 272 8.95 -13.27 8.57
CA LYS A 272 10.32 -13.78 8.44
C LYS A 272 10.38 -15.06 7.58
N GLU A 273 9.22 -15.63 7.28
CA GLU A 273 8.99 -16.67 6.26
C GLU A 273 8.83 -16.02 4.87
#